data_AF-A0A967SM89-F1
#
_entry.id   AF-A0A967SM89-F1
#
_cell.length_a   1.000
_cell.length_b   1.000
_cell.length_c   1.000
_cell.angle_alpha   90.00
_cell.angle_beta   90.00
_cell.angle_gamma   90.00
#
_symmetry.space_group_name_H-M   'P 1'
#
loop_
_entity.id
_entity.type
_entity.pdbx_description
1 polymer ?
#
loop_
_entity_poly.entity_id
_entity_poly.type
_entity_poly.pdbx_seq_one_letter_code
_entity_poly.pdbx_strand_id
1 'polypeptide(L)' 'PEPVLSGYVIETRAVLSDTPQRSTFDVVAMDATVLMNLEEKVRPWPNMSDSDIADAIFSEYGFTPVVETT' A
#
# COMPACT_ATOMS: atom_id res chain seq x y z
N PRO A 1 -13.52 11.06 -16.70
CA PRO A 1 -13.06 9.69 -16.42
C PRO A 1 -12.55 9.61 -14.98
N GLU A 2 -13.08 8.68 -14.18
CA GLU A 2 -12.62 8.44 -12.81
C GLU A 2 -11.54 7.33 -12.80
N PRO A 3 -10.47 7.48 -12.01
CA PRO A 3 -9.45 6.45 -11.89
C PRO A 3 -10.02 5.20 -11.22
N VAL A 4 -9.81 4.03 -11.84
CA VAL A 4 -10.23 2.73 -11.27
C VAL A 4 -9.32 2.28 -10.13
N LEU A 5 -8.04 2.68 -10.17
CA LEU A 5 -7.04 2.38 -9.17
C LEU A 5 -6.09 3.58 -9.02
N SER A 6 -5.70 3.89 -7.79
CA SER A 6 -4.62 4.81 -7.44
C SER A 6 -3.67 4.08 -6.50
N GLY A 7 -2.36 4.13 -6.77
CA GLY A 7 -1.38 3.35 -6.02
C GLY A 7 0.05 3.61 -6.47
N TYR A 8 0.97 2.80 -5.94
CA TYR A 8 2.40 2.87 -6.18
C TYR A 8 2.87 1.65 -6.99
N VAL A 9 3.79 1.87 -7.92
CA VAL A 9 4.46 0.77 -8.65
C VAL A 9 5.50 0.13 -7.74
N ILE A 10 5.43 -1.18 -7.58
CA ILE A 10 6.30 -1.95 -6.67
C ILE A 10 7.22 -2.91 -7.42
N GLU A 11 6.84 -3.34 -8.61
CA GLU A 11 7.67 -4.18 -9.50
C GLU A 11 7.40 -3.79 -10.94
N THR A 12 8.45 -3.82 -11.75
CA THR A 12 8.36 -3.73 -13.21
C THR A 12 9.17 -4.85 -13.82
N ARG A 13 8.61 -5.52 -14.82
CA ARG A 13 9.27 -6.61 -15.53
C ARG A 13 9.16 -6.41 -17.02
N ALA A 14 10.29 -6.37 -17.71
CA ALA A 14 10.34 -6.34 -19.16
C ALA A 14 10.73 -7.72 -19.69
N VAL A 15 9.94 -8.25 -20.62
CA VAL A 15 10.29 -9.43 -21.40
C VAL A 15 10.46 -8.96 -22.84
N LEU A 16 11.70 -9.03 -23.34
CA LEU A 16 12.02 -8.57 -24.69
C LEU A 16 12.16 -9.78 -25.62
N SER A 17 11.48 -9.72 -26.76
CA SER A 17 11.54 -10.76 -27.80
C SER A 17 12.25 -10.24 -29.05
N ASP A 18 12.96 -11.14 -29.71
CA ASP A 18 13.50 -10.99 -31.06
C ASP A 18 12.41 -11.11 -32.14
N THR A 19 11.22 -11.59 -31.77
CA THR A 19 10.06 -11.68 -32.65
C THR A 19 9.23 -10.40 -32.53
N PRO A 20 8.82 -9.78 -33.65
CA PRO A 20 7.95 -8.61 -33.61
C PRO A 20 6.67 -8.84 -32.79
N GLN A 21 6.25 -7.83 -32.03
CA GLN A 21 5.01 -7.80 -31.23
C GLN A 21 4.94 -8.82 -30.07
N ARG A 22 6.09 -9.39 -29.66
CA ARG A 22 6.16 -10.41 -28.59
C ARG A 22 6.82 -9.91 -27.30
N SER A 23 7.27 -8.65 -27.28
CA SER A 23 7.81 -8.02 -26.07
C SER A 23 6.66 -7.56 -25.16
N THR A 24 6.78 -7.81 -23.85
CA THR A 24 5.81 -7.38 -22.84
C THR A 24 6.49 -6.54 -21.76
N PHE A 25 5.70 -5.68 -21.13
CA PHE A 25 6.12 -4.89 -19.96
C PHE A 25 5.04 -4.99 -18.90
N ASP A 26 5.35 -5.74 -17.84
CA ASP A 26 4.46 -5.97 -16.73
C ASP A 26 4.73 -4.93 -15.64
N VAL A 27 3.66 -4.34 -15.12
CA VAL A 27 3.69 -3.37 -14.02
C VAL A 27 2.84 -3.92 -12.89
N VAL A 28 3.46 -4.11 -11.73
CA VAL A 28 2.77 -4.48 -10.50
C VAL A 28 2.64 -3.24 -9.65
N ALA A 29 1.41 -2.90 -9.29
CA ALA A 29 1.11 -1.78 -8.41
C ALA A 29 0.30 -2.26 -7.21
N MET A 30 0.51 -1.62 -6.08
CA MET A 30 -0.28 -1.79 -4.86
C MET A 30 -0.87 -0.45 -4.43
N ASP A 31 -1.97 -0.50 -3.70
CA ASP A 31 -2.53 0.71 -3.09
C ASP A 31 -1.57 1.28 -2.03
N ALA A 32 -1.90 2.47 -1.51
CA ALA A 32 -1.01 3.21 -0.63
C ALA A 32 -0.64 2.46 0.67
N THR A 33 -1.36 1.39 1.05
CA THR A 33 -1.02 0.57 2.23
C THR A 33 0.37 -0.07 2.12
N VAL A 34 0.93 -0.21 0.90
CA VAL A 34 2.31 -0.68 0.73
C VAL A 34 3.34 0.17 1.48
N LEU A 35 3.07 1.47 1.68
CA LEU A 35 3.96 2.37 2.41
C LEU A 35 4.09 1.98 3.90
N MET A 36 3.10 1.28 4.45
CA MET A 36 3.13 0.79 5.84
C MET A 36 4.14 -0.34 6.05
N ASN A 37 4.58 -1.00 4.98
CA ASN A 37 5.54 -2.11 5.03
C ASN A 37 7.01 -1.64 4.88
N LEU A 38 7.27 -0.34 4.75
CA LEU A 38 8.61 0.18 4.51
C LEU A 38 9.52 0.11 5.74
N GLU A 39 8.96 0.22 6.94
CA GLU A 39 9.72 0.26 8.20
C GLU A 39 8.92 -0.42 9.31
N GLU A 40 9.57 -1.31 10.05
CA GLU A 40 9.03 -1.86 11.29
C GLU A 40 9.27 -0.88 12.44
N LYS A 41 8.18 -0.39 13.04
CA LYS A 41 8.23 0.54 14.18
C LYS A 41 7.73 -0.14 15.45
N VAL A 42 8.63 -0.27 16.43
CA VAL A 42 8.27 -0.76 17.77
C VAL A 42 8.07 0.43 18.70
N ARG A 43 6.86 0.61 19.24
CA ARG A 43 6.56 1.64 20.24
C ARG A 43 5.50 1.19 21.24
N PRO A 44 5.53 1.70 22.48
CA PRO A 44 4.49 1.44 23.46
C PRO A 44 3.23 2.27 23.17
N TRP A 45 2.06 1.70 23.54
CA TRP A 45 0.75 2.34 23.40
C TRP A 45 0.01 2.36 24.75
N PRO A 46 0.47 3.18 25.71
CA PRO A 46 -0.10 3.17 27.05
C PRO A 46 -1.51 3.80 27.06
N ASN A 47 -2.46 3.11 27.68
CA ASN A 47 -3.85 3.58 27.89
C ASN A 47 -4.63 3.88 26.59
N MET A 48 -4.33 3.18 25.50
CA MET A 48 -5.08 3.27 24.24
C MET A 48 -5.80 1.95 23.96
N SER A 49 -7.01 2.02 23.40
CA SER A 49 -7.71 0.84 22.91
C SER A 49 -7.08 0.34 21.60
N ASP A 50 -7.36 -0.91 21.21
CA ASP A 50 -6.90 -1.46 19.94
C ASP A 50 -7.43 -0.62 18.75
N SER A 51 -8.64 -0.08 18.88
CA SER A 51 -9.22 0.82 17.89
C SER A 51 -8.46 2.14 17.79
N ASP A 52 -8.10 2.76 18.92
CA ASP A 52 -7.31 4.01 18.93
C ASP A 52 -5.91 3.78 18.35
N ILE A 53 -5.32 2.61 18.61
CA ILE A 53 -4.01 2.22 18.09
C ILE A 53 -4.07 2.07 16.57
N ALA A 54 -5.07 1.35 16.05
CA ALA A 54 -5.28 1.20 14.62
C ALA A 54 -5.49 2.55 13.93
N ASP A 55 -6.38 3.40 14.48
CA ASP A 55 -6.65 4.74 13.96
C ASP A 55 -5.39 5.59 13.87
N ALA A 56 -4.59 5.59 14.93
CA ALA A 56 -3.33 6.31 14.97
C ALA A 56 -2.33 5.79 13.92
N ILE A 57 -2.19 4.47 13.76
CA ILE A 57 -1.29 3.86 12.76
C ILE A 57 -1.73 4.25 11.35
N PHE A 58 -2.99 4.07 10.99
CA PHE A 58 -3.47 4.38 9.63
C PHE A 58 -3.41 5.88 9.31
N SER A 59 -3.67 6.74 10.30
CA SER A 59 -3.61 8.19 10.13
C SER A 59 -2.20 8.70 9.81
N GLU A 60 -1.14 8.06 10.32
CA GLU A 60 0.26 8.43 10.00
C GLU A 60 0.58 8.30 8.51
N TYR A 61 -0.14 7.44 7.79
CA TYR A 61 0.03 7.22 6.35
C TYR A 61 -1.04 7.95 5.52
N GLY A 62 -1.82 8.84 6.13
CA GLY A 62 -2.82 9.67 5.46
C GLY A 62 -4.14 8.97 5.15
N PHE A 63 -4.40 7.82 5.77
CA PHE A 63 -5.68 7.13 5.62
C PHE A 63 -6.75 7.71 6.54
N THR A 64 -8.02 7.51 6.17
CA THR A 64 -9.18 7.74 7.03
C THR A 64 -9.83 6.40 7.33
N PRO A 65 -9.35 5.67 8.34
CA PRO A 65 -9.84 4.33 8.65
C PRO A 65 -11.26 4.38 9.25
N VAL A 66 -12.01 3.31 9.05
CA VAL A 66 -13.29 3.07 9.73
C VAL A 66 -13.07 1.86 10.64
N VAL A 67 -12.93 2.11 11.93
CA VAL A 67 -12.55 1.09 12.91
C VAL A 67 -13.72 0.78 13.84
N GLU A 68 -14.00 -0.50 14.04
CA GLU A 68 -14.99 -0.95 15.02
C GLU A 68 -14.42 -0.85 16.43
N THR A 69 -15.26 -0.46 17.40
CA THR A 69 -14.88 -0.40 18.81
C THR A 69 -14.95 -1.81 19.40
N THR A 70 -13.81 -2.48 19.54
CA THR A 70 -13.71 -3.80 20.20
C THR A 70 -12.89 -3.71 21.47
#